data_AF-A0A3N1NHT0-F1
#
_entry.id   AF-A0A3N1NHT0-F1
#
_cell.length_a   1.000
_cell.length_b   1.000
_cell.length_c   1.000
_cell.angle_alpha   90.00
_cell.angle_beta   90.00
_cell.angle_gamma   90.00
#
_symmetry.space_group_name_H-M   'P 1'
#
loop_
_entity.id
_entity.type
_entity.pdbx_description
1 polymer ?
#
loop_
_entity_poly.entity_id
_entity_poly.type
_entity_poly.pdbx_seq_one_letter_code
_entity_poly.pdbx_strand_id
1 'polypeptide(L)'
;MTAPVYEPPRGRNSYLAYVACCVIGIALVVWRYVDLLVRSVSSGTVSVPVRMTATSDVPQPPGGATVTADHLVLRAPIADVPAGAIGYIRVGDALEVLLVSALIALVAAVAWKISRGGLFDRSTTRILDWLAAAVLVAGFVPQFVRRMGWNWVVSGLGWDGRLPTPDVDHQFVPVYLGLLVVICFRFALTASQRMVRDQSGLV
;
A
#
# COMPACT_ATOMS: atom_id res chain seq x y z
N MET A 1 25.06 -44.00 8.65
CA MET A 1 24.01 -43.62 7.67
C MET A 1 23.98 -42.10 7.62
N THR A 2 24.52 -41.49 6.56
CA THR A 2 24.52 -40.04 6.36
C THR A 2 23.13 -39.62 5.88
N ALA A 3 22.44 -38.78 6.65
CA ALA A 3 21.14 -38.25 6.23
C ALA A 3 21.29 -37.55 4.85
N PRO A 4 20.40 -37.82 3.88
CA PRO A 4 20.44 -37.13 2.61
C PRO A 4 20.18 -35.65 2.88
N VAL A 5 21.19 -34.81 2.64
CA VAL A 5 21.04 -33.36 2.62
C VAL A 5 20.03 -33.06 1.50
N TYR A 6 18.83 -32.63 1.88
CA TYR A 6 17.82 -32.17 0.93
C TYR A 6 18.38 -30.94 0.21
N GLU A 7 18.95 -31.15 -0.98
CA GLU A 7 19.24 -30.07 -1.90
C GLU A 7 17.90 -29.61 -2.48
N PRO A 8 17.40 -28.41 -2.13
CA PRO A 8 16.19 -27.91 -2.77
C PRO A 8 16.46 -27.83 -4.28
N PRO A 9 15.51 -28.24 -5.13
CA PRO A 9 15.70 -28.24 -6.58
C PRO A 9 15.97 -26.81 -7.06
N ARG A 10 17.26 -26.48 -7.23
CA ARG A 10 17.72 -25.19 -7.75
C ARG A 10 17.56 -25.20 -9.26
N GLY A 11 16.32 -25.11 -9.73
CA GLY A 11 16.08 -24.75 -11.12
C GLY A 11 16.72 -23.39 -11.39
N ARG A 12 17.71 -23.33 -12.28
CA ARG A 12 18.50 -22.13 -12.63
C ARG A 12 17.64 -20.92 -13.05
N ASN A 13 16.35 -21.13 -13.30
CA ASN A 13 15.39 -20.12 -13.76
C ASN A 13 14.24 -19.84 -12.77
N SER A 14 14.20 -20.47 -11.59
CA SER A 14 13.09 -20.30 -10.64
C SER A 14 12.95 -18.87 -10.10
N TYR A 15 14.03 -18.08 -10.09
CA TYR A 15 14.00 -16.69 -9.68
C TYR A 15 13.40 -15.73 -10.73
N LEU A 16 13.34 -16.13 -12.00
CA LEU A 16 12.86 -15.27 -13.09
C LEU A 16 11.38 -14.94 -12.94
N ALA A 17 10.57 -15.88 -12.47
CA ALA A 17 9.14 -15.66 -12.21
C ALA A 17 8.92 -14.59 -11.13
N TYR A 18 9.73 -14.60 -10.06
CA TYR A 18 9.64 -13.58 -9.00
C TYR A 18 10.06 -12.21 -9.50
N VAL A 19 11.17 -12.13 -10.25
CA VAL A 19 11.63 -10.86 -10.84
C VAL A 19 10.59 -10.30 -11.81
N ALA A 20 10.04 -11.13 -12.70
CA ALA A 20 8.99 -10.73 -13.63
C ALA A 20 7.75 -10.21 -12.89
N CYS A 21 7.29 -10.92 -11.84
CA CYS A 21 6.17 -10.48 -11.02
C CYS A 21 6.42 -9.12 -10.36
N CYS A 22 7.62 -8.88 -9.83
CA CYS A 22 7.97 -7.60 -9.21
C CYS A 22 8.03 -6.46 -10.23
N VAL A 23 8.64 -6.70 -11.40
CA VAL A 23 8.71 -5.72 -12.50
C VAL A 23 7.31 -5.37 -13.00
N ILE A 24 6.46 -6.37 -13.20
CA ILE A 24 5.06 -6.17 -13.60
C ILE A 24 4.31 -5.37 -12.53
N GLY A 25 4.48 -5.71 -11.25
CA GLY A 25 3.87 -4.98 -10.14
C GLY A 25 4.25 -3.50 -10.11
N ILE A 26 5.55 -3.19 -10.23
CA ILE A 26 6.05 -1.80 -10.29
C ILE A 26 5.50 -1.09 -11.53
N ALA A 27 5.54 -1.74 -12.70
CA ALA A 27 5.03 -1.16 -13.94
C ALA A 27 3.52 -0.83 -13.85
N LEU A 28 2.71 -1.71 -13.25
CA LEU A 28 1.29 -1.47 -13.05
C LEU A 28 1.02 -0.30 -12.09
N VAL A 29 1.78 -0.19 -11.01
CA VAL A 29 1.66 0.93 -10.04
C VAL A 29 2.00 2.25 -10.72
N VAL A 30 3.12 2.30 -11.46
CA VAL A 30 3.54 3.50 -12.21
C VAL A 30 2.52 3.84 -13.29
N TRP A 31 2.07 2.87 -14.06
CA TRP A 31 1.08 3.07 -15.12
C TRP A 31 -0.24 3.63 -14.57
N ARG A 32 -0.74 3.07 -13.46
CA ARG A 32 -1.96 3.56 -12.80
C ARG A 32 -1.82 5.02 -12.35
N TYR A 33 -0.66 5.38 -11.78
CA TYR A 33 -0.39 6.77 -11.41
C TYR A 33 -0.40 7.70 -12.62
N VAL A 34 0.25 7.29 -13.72
CA VAL A 34 0.28 8.07 -14.96
C VAL A 34 -1.13 8.23 -15.55
N ASP A 35 -1.95 7.18 -15.59
CA ASP A 35 -3.33 7.27 -16.08
C ASP A 35 -4.17 8.27 -15.25
N LEU A 36 -4.07 8.20 -13.93
CA LEU A 36 -4.76 9.14 -13.03
C LEU A 36 -4.27 10.57 -13.19
N LEU A 37 -2.95 10.75 -13.36
CA LEU A 37 -2.34 12.06 -13.58
C LEU A 37 -2.80 12.65 -14.92
N VAL A 38 -2.75 11.86 -16.00
CA VAL A 38 -3.19 12.28 -17.34
C VAL A 38 -4.65 12.69 -17.32
N ARG A 39 -5.53 11.89 -16.70
CA ARG A 39 -6.96 12.22 -16.57
C ARG A 39 -7.21 13.50 -15.79
N SER A 40 -6.45 13.73 -14.72
CA SER A 40 -6.57 14.95 -13.92
C SER A 40 -6.08 16.19 -14.68
N VAL A 41 -4.97 16.07 -15.42
CA VAL A 41 -4.45 17.17 -16.25
C VAL A 41 -5.38 17.45 -17.43
N SER A 42 -5.86 16.41 -18.13
CA SER A 42 -6.74 16.56 -19.29
C SER A 42 -8.11 17.13 -18.94
N SER A 43 -8.62 16.83 -17.74
CA SER A 43 -9.90 17.36 -17.26
C SER A 43 -9.78 18.73 -16.60
N GLY A 44 -8.56 19.19 -16.28
CA GLY A 44 -8.36 20.45 -15.54
C GLY A 44 -8.96 20.45 -14.14
N THR A 45 -9.24 19.27 -13.57
CA THR A 45 -9.91 19.12 -12.27
C THR A 45 -9.12 18.27 -11.29
N VAL A 46 -9.35 18.54 -10.00
CA VAL A 46 -8.86 17.74 -8.87
C VAL A 46 -10.04 17.06 -8.22
N SER A 47 -9.95 15.73 -8.06
CA SER A 47 -10.93 14.92 -7.33
C SER A 47 -10.59 14.90 -5.85
N VAL A 48 -11.54 15.36 -5.01
CA VAL A 48 -11.45 15.33 -3.56
C VAL A 48 -12.61 14.48 -3.03
N PRO A 49 -12.35 13.30 -2.45
CA PRO A 49 -13.40 12.48 -1.86
C PRO A 49 -13.89 13.13 -0.56
N VAL A 50 -15.20 13.30 -0.42
CA VAL A 50 -15.81 13.92 0.75
C VAL A 50 -17.10 13.22 1.14
N ARG A 51 -17.27 13.00 2.43
CA ARG A 51 -18.46 12.45 3.06
C ARG A 51 -19.40 13.59 3.44
N MET A 52 -20.65 13.58 3.01
CA MET A 52 -21.66 14.60 3.36
C MET A 52 -22.67 14.06 4.36
N THR A 53 -23.54 14.92 4.89
CA THR A 53 -24.74 14.45 5.60
C THR A 53 -25.57 13.60 4.65
N ALA A 54 -25.95 12.39 5.07
CA ALA A 54 -26.71 11.46 4.25
C ALA A 54 -27.98 12.13 3.70
N THR A 55 -28.22 11.98 2.39
CA THR A 55 -29.48 12.39 1.78
C THR A 55 -30.65 11.57 2.33
N SER A 56 -31.87 12.10 2.22
CA SER A 56 -33.09 11.34 2.52
C SER A 56 -33.14 10.04 1.70
N ASP A 57 -33.66 8.98 2.31
CA ASP A 57 -33.86 7.68 1.67
C ASP A 57 -34.64 7.82 0.36
N VAL A 58 -33.99 7.50 -0.78
CA VAL A 58 -34.63 7.50 -2.10
C VAL A 58 -34.91 6.05 -2.51
N PRO A 59 -36.18 5.61 -2.63
CA PRO A 59 -36.51 4.27 -3.11
C PRO A 59 -36.09 4.11 -4.58
N GLN A 60 -35.29 3.09 -4.89
CA GLN A 60 -34.88 2.76 -6.26
C GLN A 60 -35.74 1.60 -6.81
N PRO A 61 -36.49 1.83 -7.92
CA PRO A 61 -37.14 0.75 -8.66
C PRO A 61 -36.10 -0.20 -9.29
N PRO A 62 -36.43 -1.48 -9.53
CA PRO A 62 -37.73 -2.14 -9.34
C PRO A 62 -37.88 -2.84 -7.98
N GLY A 63 -36.89 -2.74 -7.08
CA GLY A 63 -36.86 -3.49 -5.80
C GLY A 63 -37.26 -2.71 -4.56
N GLY A 64 -37.45 -1.38 -4.63
CA GLY A 64 -37.82 -0.54 -3.49
C GLY A 64 -36.70 -0.38 -2.45
N ALA A 65 -35.48 -0.81 -2.76
CA ALA A 65 -34.31 -0.57 -1.91
C ALA A 65 -34.10 0.94 -1.79
N THR A 66 -34.01 1.44 -0.56
CA THR A 66 -33.67 2.84 -0.32
C THR A 66 -32.17 3.01 -0.52
N VAL A 67 -31.81 4.05 -1.27
CA VAL A 67 -30.42 4.46 -1.45
C VAL A 67 -30.23 5.82 -0.80
N THR A 68 -29.17 5.93 -0.02
CA THR A 68 -28.69 7.17 0.57
C THR A 68 -27.35 7.52 -0.07
N ALA A 69 -27.11 8.82 -0.27
CA ALA A 69 -25.83 9.34 -0.72
C ALA A 69 -25.19 10.08 0.45
N ASP A 70 -24.13 9.50 1.00
CA ASP A 70 -23.30 10.06 2.07
C ASP A 70 -21.83 10.20 1.66
N HIS A 71 -21.43 9.61 0.52
CA HIS A 71 -20.08 9.67 -0.04
C HIS A 71 -20.09 10.27 -1.45
N LEU A 72 -19.33 11.36 -1.66
CA LEU A 72 -19.27 12.08 -2.93
C LEU A 72 -17.82 12.42 -3.29
N VAL A 73 -17.53 12.55 -4.58
CA VAL A 73 -16.23 13.04 -5.06
C VAL A 73 -16.42 14.43 -5.63
N LEU A 74 -15.91 15.44 -4.92
CA LEU A 74 -15.88 16.81 -5.42
C LEU A 74 -14.85 16.90 -6.54
N ARG A 75 -15.24 17.45 -7.69
CA ARG A 75 -14.34 17.81 -8.78
C ARG A 75 -14.22 19.32 -8.81
N ALA A 76 -13.14 19.84 -8.26
CA ALA A 76 -12.85 21.27 -8.25
C ALA A 76 -11.95 21.64 -9.45
N PRO A 77 -12.25 22.73 -10.19
CA PRO A 77 -11.34 23.24 -11.22
C PRO A 77 -9.99 23.62 -10.59
N ILE A 78 -8.89 23.27 -11.25
CA ILE A 78 -7.52 23.57 -10.75
C ILE A 78 -7.31 25.08 -10.55
N ALA A 79 -7.96 25.92 -11.35
CA ALA A 79 -7.85 27.37 -11.28
C ALA A 79 -8.39 27.98 -9.98
N ASP A 80 -9.38 27.32 -9.37
CA ASP A 80 -10.10 27.84 -8.19
C ASP A 80 -9.56 27.25 -6.87
N VAL A 81 -8.56 26.37 -6.95
CA VAL A 81 -8.00 25.65 -5.81
C VAL A 81 -6.63 26.22 -5.44
N PRO A 82 -6.31 26.41 -4.14
CA PRO A 82 -4.97 26.83 -3.72
C PRO A 82 -3.87 25.90 -4.26
N ALA A 83 -2.88 26.47 -4.94
CA ALA A 83 -1.79 25.72 -5.56
C ALA A 83 -1.02 24.83 -4.55
N GLY A 84 -0.88 25.27 -3.30
CA GLY A 84 -0.26 24.49 -2.23
C GLY A 84 -1.02 23.21 -1.89
N ALA A 85 -2.36 23.23 -1.95
CA ALA A 85 -3.20 22.06 -1.70
C ALA A 85 -3.01 21.01 -2.81
N ILE A 86 -2.92 21.45 -4.07
CA ILE A 86 -2.61 20.58 -5.21
C ILE A 86 -1.22 19.95 -5.03
N GLY A 87 -0.24 20.74 -4.59
CA GLY A 87 1.11 20.26 -4.28
C GLY A 87 1.09 19.09 -3.30
N TYR A 88 0.41 19.23 -2.17
CA TYR A 88 0.28 18.15 -1.18
C TYR A 88 -0.38 16.89 -1.75
N ILE A 89 -1.44 17.04 -2.54
CA ILE A 89 -2.11 15.89 -3.16
C ILE A 89 -1.14 15.14 -4.09
N ARG A 90 -0.42 15.87 -4.95
CA ARG A 90 0.56 15.28 -5.89
C ARG A 90 1.74 14.64 -5.17
N VAL A 91 2.23 15.25 -4.10
CA VAL A 91 3.30 14.68 -3.27
C VAL A 91 2.83 13.39 -2.62
N GLY A 92 1.60 13.34 -2.10
CA GLY A 92 1.06 12.11 -1.53
C GLY A 92 0.91 11.00 -2.57
N ASP A 93 0.45 11.31 -3.79
CA ASP A 93 0.39 10.32 -4.88
C ASP A 93 1.78 9.82 -5.29
N ALA A 94 2.76 10.73 -5.41
CA ALA A 94 4.14 10.36 -5.74
C ALA A 94 4.78 9.51 -4.64
N LEU A 95 4.55 9.85 -3.36
CA LEU A 95 5.00 9.06 -2.22
C LEU A 95 4.37 7.67 -2.21
N GLU A 96 3.10 7.51 -2.56
CA GLU A 96 2.49 6.18 -2.68
C GLU A 96 3.23 5.33 -3.70
N VAL A 97 3.46 5.86 -4.92
CA VAL A 97 4.16 5.13 -5.98
C VAL A 97 5.56 4.71 -5.53
N LEU A 98 6.31 5.64 -4.92
CA LEU A 98 7.67 5.38 -4.46
C LEU A 98 7.70 4.34 -3.33
N LEU A 99 6.83 4.48 -2.33
CA LEU A 99 6.80 3.60 -1.16
C LEU A 99 6.28 2.20 -1.51
N VAL A 100 5.25 2.10 -2.36
CA VAL A 100 4.74 0.80 -2.85
C VAL A 100 5.80 0.11 -3.72
N SER A 101 6.49 0.85 -4.59
CA SER A 101 7.58 0.28 -5.40
C SER A 101 8.75 -0.20 -4.53
N ALA A 102 9.11 0.57 -3.50
CA ALA A 102 10.12 0.18 -2.52
C ALA A 102 9.67 -1.07 -1.72
N LEU A 103 8.39 -1.16 -1.37
CA LEU A 103 7.82 -2.32 -0.69
C LEU A 103 7.92 -3.58 -1.56
N ILE A 104 7.56 -3.49 -2.84
CA ILE A 104 7.71 -4.58 -3.82
C ILE A 104 9.18 -5.00 -3.93
N ALA A 105 10.10 -4.03 -3.99
CA ALA A 105 11.54 -4.32 -4.05
C ALA A 105 12.07 -5.01 -2.77
N LEU A 106 11.57 -4.63 -1.59
CA LEU A 106 11.92 -5.31 -0.33
C LEU A 106 11.39 -6.75 -0.30
N VAL A 107 10.15 -6.98 -0.76
CA VAL A 107 9.59 -8.34 -0.89
C VAL A 107 10.44 -9.17 -1.85
N ALA A 108 10.86 -8.59 -2.99
CA ALA A 108 11.76 -9.23 -3.95
C ALA A 108 13.11 -9.58 -3.31
N ALA A 109 13.68 -8.68 -2.50
CA ALA A 109 14.94 -8.92 -1.82
C ALA A 109 14.86 -10.06 -0.79
N VAL A 110 13.73 -10.18 -0.07
CA VAL A 110 13.47 -11.32 0.83
C VAL A 110 13.38 -12.62 0.02
N ALA A 111 12.57 -12.65 -1.03
CA ALA A 111 12.42 -13.82 -1.90
C ALA A 111 13.76 -14.26 -2.52
N TRP A 112 14.58 -13.29 -2.95
CA TRP A 112 15.91 -13.54 -3.48
C TRP A 112 16.84 -14.18 -2.45
N LYS A 113 16.88 -13.66 -1.21
CA LYS A 113 17.69 -14.27 -0.15
C LYS A 113 17.27 -15.69 0.19
N ILE A 114 15.95 -15.94 0.23
CA ILE A 114 15.40 -17.29 0.44
C ILE A 114 15.85 -18.23 -0.68
N SER A 115 15.77 -17.79 -1.95
CA SER A 115 16.19 -18.61 -3.10
C SER A 115 17.68 -18.99 -3.09
N ARG A 116 18.54 -18.13 -2.50
CA ARG A 116 19.97 -18.41 -2.33
C ARG A 116 20.31 -19.24 -1.10
N GLY A 117 19.32 -19.62 -0.28
CA GLY A 117 19.51 -20.39 0.95
C GLY A 117 19.88 -19.55 2.18
N GLY A 118 19.80 -18.22 2.09
CA GLY A 118 20.09 -17.29 3.19
C GLY A 118 18.96 -17.16 4.22
N LEU A 119 18.09 -18.17 4.34
CA LEU A 119 16.85 -18.11 5.13
C LEU A 119 17.12 -17.95 6.64
N PHE A 120 18.26 -18.48 7.12
CA PHE A 120 18.65 -18.44 8.54
C PHE A 120 19.64 -17.33 8.89
N ASP A 121 19.98 -16.44 7.96
CA ASP A 121 20.94 -15.37 8.24
C ASP A 121 20.29 -14.21 9.04
N ARG A 122 21.06 -13.59 9.94
CA ARG A 122 20.65 -12.43 10.75
C ARG A 122 20.30 -11.22 9.88
N SER A 123 20.89 -11.17 8.69
CA SER A 123 20.59 -10.15 7.69
C SER A 123 19.17 -10.27 7.11
N THR A 124 18.62 -11.48 7.00
CA THR A 124 17.24 -11.72 6.53
C THR A 124 16.22 -11.25 7.56
N THR A 125 16.49 -11.46 8.86
CA THR A 125 15.66 -10.93 9.95
C THR A 125 15.59 -9.39 9.94
N ARG A 126 16.73 -8.72 9.71
CA ARG A 126 16.76 -7.24 9.59
C ARG A 126 15.94 -6.74 8.40
N ILE A 127 16.00 -7.44 7.26
CA ILE A 127 15.19 -7.06 6.09
C ILE A 127 13.69 -7.20 6.38
N LEU A 128 13.28 -8.21 7.15
CA LEU A 128 11.89 -8.37 7.58
C LEU A 128 11.44 -7.25 8.53
N ASP A 129 12.31 -6.78 9.43
CA ASP A 129 12.02 -5.61 10.28
C ASP A 129 11.80 -4.35 9.43
N TRP A 130 12.67 -4.12 8.44
CA TRP A 130 12.50 -3.02 7.48
C TRP A 130 11.24 -3.18 6.63
N LEU A 131 10.89 -4.41 6.23
CA LEU A 131 9.67 -4.69 5.49
C LEU A 131 8.43 -4.36 6.34
N ALA A 132 8.41 -4.73 7.62
CA ALA A 132 7.32 -4.40 8.53
C ALA A 132 7.16 -2.88 8.70
N ALA A 133 8.26 -2.15 8.88
CA ALA A 133 8.26 -0.70 8.95
C ALA A 133 7.78 -0.07 7.63
N ALA A 134 8.24 -0.60 6.48
CA ALA A 134 7.84 -0.14 5.17
C ALA A 134 6.34 -0.33 4.89
N VAL A 135 5.73 -1.44 5.35
CA VAL A 135 4.26 -1.65 5.23
C VAL A 135 3.49 -0.55 5.96
N LEU A 136 3.90 -0.19 7.18
CA LEU A 136 3.26 0.89 7.95
C LEU A 136 3.45 2.25 7.27
N VAL A 137 4.67 2.56 6.85
CA VAL A 137 5.00 3.83 6.20
C VAL A 137 4.26 3.98 4.87
N ALA A 138 4.28 2.94 4.02
CA ALA A 138 3.59 2.93 2.74
C ALA A 138 2.07 3.06 2.87
N GLY A 139 1.47 2.48 3.92
CA GLY A 139 0.03 2.57 4.16
C GLY A 139 -0.42 3.93 4.68
N PHE A 140 0.31 4.51 5.65
CA PHE A 140 -0.18 5.70 6.35
C PHE A 140 0.36 7.03 5.82
N VAL A 141 1.63 7.08 5.41
CA VAL A 141 2.27 8.36 5.06
C VAL A 141 1.65 9.02 3.82
N PRO A 142 1.45 8.31 2.68
CA PRO A 142 0.82 8.91 1.51
C PRO A 142 -0.58 9.45 1.80
N GLN A 143 -1.35 8.74 2.62
CA GLN A 143 -2.71 9.11 2.95
C GLN A 143 -2.77 10.31 3.90
N PHE A 144 -1.84 10.38 4.85
CA PHE A 144 -1.70 11.54 5.73
C PHE A 144 -1.39 12.82 4.95
N VAL A 145 -0.45 12.75 3.99
CA VAL A 145 -0.07 13.90 3.15
C VAL A 145 -1.23 14.35 2.26
N ARG A 146 -1.93 13.41 1.60
CA ARG A 146 -3.11 13.71 0.80
C ARG A 146 -4.22 14.36 1.62
N ARG A 147 -4.44 13.89 2.85
CA ARG A 147 -5.45 14.45 3.76
C ARG A 147 -5.17 15.92 4.10
N MET A 148 -3.90 16.29 4.30
CA MET A 148 -3.52 17.70 4.48
C MET A 148 -3.89 18.54 3.25
N GLY A 149 -3.64 18.01 2.04
CA GLY A 149 -4.06 18.63 0.79
C GLY A 149 -5.58 18.78 0.68
N TRP A 150 -6.34 17.70 0.88
CA TRP A 150 -7.81 17.73 0.81
C TRP A 150 -8.44 18.67 1.82
N ASN A 151 -7.96 18.67 3.07
CA ASN A 151 -8.43 19.61 4.09
C ASN A 151 -8.22 21.07 3.67
N TRP A 152 -7.12 21.36 3.00
CA TRP A 152 -6.83 22.71 2.50
C TRP A 152 -7.67 23.08 1.27
N VAL A 153 -7.97 22.13 0.38
CA VAL A 153 -8.92 22.38 -0.72
C VAL A 153 -10.30 22.75 -0.15
N VAL A 154 -10.80 21.97 0.82
CA VAL A 154 -12.12 22.22 1.42
C VAL A 154 -12.16 23.55 2.18
N SER A 155 -11.09 23.94 2.89
CA SER A 155 -11.05 25.24 3.56
C SER A 155 -10.92 26.41 2.59
N GLY A 156 -10.17 26.24 1.49
CA GLY A 156 -9.96 27.28 0.48
C GLY A 156 -11.21 27.62 -0.35
N LEU A 157 -12.15 26.68 -0.51
CA LEU A 157 -13.38 26.86 -1.29
C LEU A 157 -14.52 27.57 -0.53
N GLY A 158 -14.29 28.05 0.70
CA GLY A 158 -15.28 28.85 1.46
C GLY A 158 -16.23 27.99 2.30
N TRP A 159 -15.74 27.53 3.44
CA TRP A 159 -16.44 26.60 4.34
C TRP A 159 -17.64 27.22 5.09
N ASP A 160 -18.83 26.60 4.96
CA ASP A 160 -20.10 27.02 5.60
C ASP A 160 -20.41 26.33 6.95
N GLY A 161 -19.43 25.66 7.59
CA GLY A 161 -19.62 25.09 8.94
C GLY A 161 -20.35 23.74 9.04
N ARG A 162 -21.01 23.28 7.97
CA ARG A 162 -21.58 21.92 7.87
C ARG A 162 -20.59 21.02 7.14
N LEU A 163 -19.78 20.28 7.89
CA LEU A 163 -18.65 19.51 7.34
C LEU A 163 -19.09 18.43 6.36
N PRO A 164 -18.58 18.46 5.12
CA PRO A 164 -18.28 17.24 4.45
C PRO A 164 -16.85 16.81 4.89
N THR A 165 -16.70 15.69 5.58
CA THR A 165 -15.38 15.20 6.03
C THR A 165 -14.68 14.47 4.90
N PRO A 166 -13.37 14.68 4.62
CA PRO A 166 -12.70 13.94 3.56
C PRO A 166 -12.87 12.44 3.82
N ASP A 167 -13.41 11.74 2.84
CA ASP A 167 -13.65 10.32 3.02
C ASP A 167 -12.36 9.56 2.79
N VAL A 168 -12.02 8.71 3.76
CA VAL A 168 -10.77 7.98 3.78
C VAL A 168 -11.11 6.52 3.77
N ASP A 169 -10.90 5.88 2.63
CA ASP A 169 -10.86 4.42 2.58
C ASP A 169 -9.82 3.95 3.60
N HIS A 170 -10.32 3.20 4.57
CA HIS A 170 -9.56 2.76 5.72
C HIS A 170 -8.57 1.68 5.27
N GLN A 171 -7.31 2.08 5.04
CA GLN A 171 -6.22 1.14 4.71
C GLN A 171 -5.83 0.23 5.89
N PHE A 172 -6.56 0.25 7.01
CA PHE A 172 -6.29 -0.58 8.18
C PHE A 172 -6.26 -2.07 7.83
N VAL A 173 -7.19 -2.55 7.01
CA VAL A 173 -7.27 -3.97 6.63
C VAL A 173 -6.03 -4.43 5.84
N PRO A 174 -5.66 -3.80 4.70
CA PRO A 174 -4.48 -4.24 3.95
C PRO A 174 -3.16 -4.06 4.73
N VAL A 175 -3.03 -2.98 5.51
CA VAL A 175 -1.84 -2.75 6.34
C VAL A 175 -1.75 -3.81 7.44
N TYR A 176 -2.86 -4.10 8.13
CA TYR A 176 -2.91 -5.11 9.17
C TYR A 176 -2.59 -6.51 8.63
N LEU A 177 -3.20 -6.91 7.51
CA LEU A 177 -2.93 -8.20 6.88
C LEU A 177 -1.47 -8.30 6.42
N GLY A 178 -0.92 -7.24 5.82
CA GLY A 178 0.48 -7.20 5.43
C GLY A 178 1.43 -7.35 6.63
N LEU A 179 1.16 -6.61 7.71
CA LEU A 179 1.95 -6.67 8.93
C LEU A 179 1.87 -8.06 9.58
N LEU A 180 0.67 -8.64 9.65
CA LEU A 180 0.43 -9.97 10.21
C LEU A 180 1.24 -11.02 9.45
N VAL A 181 1.23 -11.00 8.12
CA VAL A 181 2.02 -11.92 7.28
C VAL A 181 3.52 -11.78 7.58
N VAL A 182 4.04 -10.54 7.65
CA VAL A 182 5.47 -10.30 7.93
C VAL A 182 5.86 -10.77 9.34
N ILE A 183 5.03 -10.49 10.34
CA ILE A 183 5.29 -10.89 11.73
C ILE A 183 5.21 -12.41 11.88
N CYS A 184 4.20 -13.07 11.30
CA CYS A 184 4.08 -14.53 11.30
C CYS A 184 5.29 -15.19 10.65
N PHE A 185 5.75 -14.66 9.51
CA PHE A 185 6.93 -15.17 8.83
C PHE A 185 8.20 -14.99 9.68
N ARG A 186 8.38 -13.82 10.30
CA ARG A 186 9.49 -13.57 11.23
C ARG A 186 9.47 -14.52 12.43
N PHE A 187 8.30 -14.76 13.01
CA PHE A 187 8.15 -15.68 14.14
C PHE A 187 8.56 -17.10 13.73
N ALA A 188 8.09 -17.57 12.58
CA ALA A 188 8.45 -18.88 12.03
C ALA A 188 9.96 -19.02 11.79
N LEU A 189 10.61 -17.99 11.23
CA LEU A 189 12.07 -17.98 11.04
C LEU A 189 12.84 -18.00 12.37
N THR A 190 12.37 -17.24 13.37
CA THR A 190 13.04 -17.20 14.67
C THR A 190 12.90 -18.53 15.41
N ALA A 191 11.73 -19.17 15.33
CA ALA A 191 11.49 -20.49 15.90
C ALA A 191 12.36 -21.56 15.24
N SER A 192 12.43 -21.58 13.90
CA SER A 192 13.27 -22.54 13.16
C SER A 192 14.76 -22.33 13.42
N GLN A 193 15.25 -21.09 13.54
CA GLN A 193 16.63 -20.80 13.93
C GLN A 193 16.98 -21.36 15.32
N ARG A 194 16.04 -21.32 16.29
CA ARG A 194 16.25 -21.92 17.61
C ARG A 194 16.35 -23.43 17.53
N MET A 195 15.43 -24.08 16.81
CA MET A 195 15.45 -25.54 16.61
C MET A 195 16.75 -26.05 15.98
N VAL A 196 17.29 -25.34 14.97
CA VAL A 196 18.56 -25.71 14.34
C VAL A 196 19.73 -25.60 15.33
N ARG A 197 19.73 -24.58 16.19
CA ARG A 197 20.77 -24.44 17.23
C ARG A 197 20.71 -25.57 18.25
N ASP A 198 19.51 -25.91 18.72
CA ASP A 198 19.32 -26.99 19.70
C ASP A 198 19.76 -28.35 19.15
N GLN A 199 19.53 -28.61 17.85
CA GLN A 199 20.02 -29.81 17.19
C GLN A 199 21.54 -29.81 16.99
N SER A 200 22.15 -28.66 16.70
CA SER A 200 23.61 -28.56 16.55
C SER A 200 24.39 -28.71 17.86
N GLY A 201 23.74 -28.46 19.02
CA GLY A 201 24.35 -28.64 20.33
C GLY A 201 24.26 -30.06 20.89
N LEU A 202 23.57 -30.97 20.19
CA LEU A 202 23.41 -32.38 20.57
C LEU A 202 24.35 -33.32 19.79
N VAL A 203 25.21 -32.79 18.90
CA VAL A 203 26.19 -33.54 18.08
C VAL A 203 27.60 -33.30 18.59
#